data_AF-A0A850PRU6-F1
#
_entry.id   AF-A0A850PRU6-F1
#
_cell.length_a   1.000
_cell.length_b   1.000
_cell.length_c   1.000
_cell.angle_alpha   90.00
_cell.angle_beta   90.00
_cell.angle_gamma   90.00
#
_symmetry.space_group_name_H-M   'P 1'
#
loop_
_entity.id
_entity.type
_entity.pdbx_description
1 polymer ?
#
loop_
_entity_poly.entity_id
_entity_poly.type
_entity_poly.pdbx_seq_one_letter_code
_entity_poly.pdbx_strand_id
1 'polypeptide(L)' 'MADNALVSWVVHPEPWLLEDQLIATLDVPLNLQGNGHNPFYPVLKQLRARAERTARELPIAGIDPVV' A
#
# COMPACT_ATOMS: atom_id res chain seq x y z
N MET A 1 -12.61 -7.19 -11.13
CA MET A 1 -11.91 -7.08 -9.82
C MET A 1 -12.06 -8.35 -8.99
N ALA A 2 -13.22 -9.02 -9.00
CA ALA A 2 -13.40 -10.31 -8.31
C ALA A 2 -12.48 -11.44 -8.85
N ASP A 3 -12.09 -11.40 -10.12
CA ASP A 3 -11.24 -12.44 -10.72
C ASP A 3 -9.79 -12.47 -10.18
N ASN A 4 -9.35 -11.38 -9.55
CA ASN A 4 -7.94 -11.18 -9.16
C ASN A 4 -7.74 -10.99 -7.65
N ALA A 5 -8.83 -10.96 -6.86
CA ALA A 5 -8.75 -10.70 -5.43
C ALA A 5 -9.81 -11.48 -4.67
N LEU A 6 -9.37 -12.35 -3.78
CA LEU A 6 -10.19 -12.96 -2.74
C LEU A 6 -10.02 -12.14 -1.47
N VAL A 7 -11.15 -11.74 -0.87
CA VAL A 7 -11.17 -10.98 0.38
C VAL A 7 -11.78 -11.85 1.46
N SER A 8 -11.12 -11.92 2.62
CA SER A 8 -11.60 -12.62 3.80
C SER A 8 -11.37 -11.74 5.03
N TRP A 9 -12.04 -12.06 6.14
CA TRP A 9 -11.87 -11.38 7.42
C TRP A 9 -11.93 -12.37 8.58
N VAL A 10 -11.31 -11.98 9.69
CA VAL A 10 -11.35 -12.71 10.96
C VAL A 10 -11.52 -11.72 12.10
N VAL A 11 -12.27 -12.11 13.13
CA VAL A 11 -12.37 -11.33 14.36
C VAL A 11 -11.22 -11.73 15.28
N HIS A 12 -10.43 -10.76 15.72
CA HIS A 12 -9.31 -10.97 16.62
C HIS A 12 -9.45 -10.01 17.83
N PRO A 13 -9.13 -10.43 19.07
CA PRO A 13 -9.20 -9.55 20.24
C PRO A 13 -8.26 -8.34 20.14
N GLU A 14 -7.12 -8.50 19.46
CA GLU A 14 -6.10 -7.47 19.29
C GLU A 14 -5.72 -7.33 17.80
N PRO A 15 -6.58 -6.72 16.96
CA PRO A 15 -6.37 -6.69 15.52
C PRO A 15 -5.14 -5.87 15.09
N TRP A 16 -4.67 -4.94 15.92
CA TRP A 16 -3.46 -4.15 15.67
C TRP A 16 -2.17 -4.98 15.71
N LEU A 17 -2.17 -6.18 16.30
CA LEU A 17 -1.00 -7.07 16.33
C LEU A 17 -0.88 -7.96 15.07
N LEU A 18 -1.98 -8.13 14.33
CA LEU A 18 -2.04 -9.04 13.18
C LEU A 18 -1.23 -8.54 11.99
N GLU A 19 -1.20 -7.23 11.75
CA GLU A 19 -0.55 -6.66 10.57
C GLU A 19 0.94 -7.04 10.50
N ASP A 20 1.69 -6.78 11.57
CA ASP A 20 3.12 -7.11 11.62
C ASP A 20 3.37 -8.62 11.45
N GLN A 21 2.56 -9.46 12.09
CA GLN A 21 2.67 -10.92 11.97
C GLN A 21 2.39 -11.39 10.54
N LEU A 22 1.34 -10.88 9.90
CA LEU A 22 0.95 -11.25 8.54
C LEU A 22 2.00 -10.77 7.53
N ILE A 23 2.48 -9.53 7.65
CA ILE A 23 3.53 -9.00 6.76
C ILE A 23 4.82 -9.81 6.91
N ALA A 24 5.19 -10.24 8.11
CA ALA A 24 6.40 -11.02 8.34
C ALA A 24 6.33 -12.47 7.83
N THR A 25 5.12 -13.02 7.63
CA THR A 25 4.92 -14.45 7.36
C THR A 25 4.34 -14.74 5.98
N LEU A 26 3.74 -13.76 5.32
CA LEU A 26 3.11 -13.90 4.01
C LEU A 26 3.86 -13.10 2.95
N ASP A 27 3.82 -13.59 1.71
CA ASP A 27 4.24 -12.81 0.55
C ASP A 27 3.20 -11.74 0.23
N VAL A 28 3.45 -10.52 0.72
CA VAL A 28 2.61 -9.33 0.52
C VAL A 28 3.29 -8.31 -0.39
N PRO A 29 3.51 -8.60 -1.68
CA PRO A 29 4.39 -7.83 -2.55
C PRO A 29 3.96 -6.38 -2.78
N LEU A 30 2.72 -6.01 -2.45
CA LEU A 30 2.20 -4.65 -2.61
C LEU A 30 2.28 -3.80 -1.32
N ASN A 31 2.83 -4.35 -0.22
CA ASN A 31 3.01 -3.65 1.05
C ASN A 31 4.43 -3.07 1.14
N LEU A 32 4.58 -1.85 1.68
CA LEU A 32 5.89 -1.21 1.89
C LEU A 32 6.33 -1.18 3.36
N GLN A 33 5.42 -0.86 4.28
CA GLN A 33 5.77 -0.80 5.71
C GLN A 33 6.06 -2.21 6.23
N GLY A 34 7.14 -2.39 7.00
CA GLY A 34 7.53 -3.68 7.57
C GLY A 34 7.99 -4.75 6.55
N ASN A 35 7.79 -4.54 5.26
CA ASN A 35 7.95 -5.56 4.21
C ASN A 35 9.29 -5.48 3.44
N GLY A 36 10.33 -4.94 4.08
CA GLY A 36 11.64 -4.75 3.43
C GLY A 36 12.35 -6.04 3.02
N HIS A 37 11.91 -7.19 3.56
CA HIS A 37 12.43 -8.52 3.24
C HIS A 37 11.89 -9.06 1.91
N ASN A 38 10.77 -8.53 1.39
CA ASN A 38 10.17 -9.03 0.16
C ASN A 38 11.04 -8.63 -1.05
N PRO A 39 11.38 -9.56 -1.97
CA PRO A 39 12.23 -9.27 -3.12
C PRO A 39 11.71 -8.15 -4.05
N PHE A 40 10.39 -7.91 -4.07
CA PHE A 40 9.76 -6.88 -4.89
C PHE A 40 9.77 -5.48 -4.23
N TYR A 41 10.10 -5.38 -2.93
CA TYR A 41 10.19 -4.13 -2.18
C TYR A 41 10.94 -3.00 -2.91
N PRO A 42 12.17 -3.18 -3.43
CA PRO A 42 12.90 -2.09 -4.09
C PRO A 42 12.17 -1.55 -5.31
N VAL A 43 11.51 -2.43 -6.08
CA VAL A 43 10.73 -2.04 -7.27
C VAL A 43 9.50 -1.26 -6.84
N LEU A 44 8.73 -1.79 -5.88
CA LEU A 44 7.53 -1.12 -5.38
C LEU A 44 7.84 0.27 -4.79
N LYS A 45 8.93 0.40 -4.02
CA LYS A 45 9.37 1.67 -3.43
C LYS A 45 9.65 2.72 -4.50
N GLN A 46 10.32 2.33 -5.60
CA GLN A 46 10.58 3.24 -6.73
C GLN A 46 9.30 3.64 -7.45
N LEU A 47 8.39 2.67 -7.70
CA LEU A 47 7.10 2.94 -8.35
C LEU A 47 6.26 3.92 -7.52
N ARG A 48 6.20 3.73 -6.20
CA ARG A 48 5.50 4.66 -5.30
C ARG A 48 6.12 6.05 -5.33
N ALA A 49 7.44 6.16 -5.26
CA ALA A 49 8.12 7.46 -5.30
C ALA A 49 7.86 8.20 -6.62
N ARG A 50 7.79 7.48 -7.75
CA ARG A 50 7.41 8.06 -9.04
C ARG A 50 5.96 8.53 -9.04
N ALA A 51 5.03 7.70 -8.55
CA ALA A 51 3.61 8.05 -8.47
C ALA A 51 3.37 9.27 -7.58
N GLU A 52 4.05 9.35 -6.43
CA GLU A 52 3.99 10.52 -5.54
C GLU A 52 4.51 11.79 -6.23
N ARG A 53 5.59 11.71 -7.01
CA ARG A 53 6.09 12.85 -7.78
C ARG A 53 5.08 13.31 -8.82
N THR A 54 4.55 12.38 -9.61
CA THR A 54 3.50 12.69 -10.59
C THR A 54 2.28 13.32 -9.91
N ALA A 55 1.84 12.80 -8.77
CA ALA A 55 0.70 13.35 -8.04
C ALA A 55 0.93 14.79 -7.55
N ARG A 56 2.16 15.16 -7.17
CA ARG A 56 2.51 16.54 -6.80
C ARG A 56 2.54 17.51 -7.98
N GLU A 57 2.84 17.01 -9.17
CA GLU A 57 2.89 17.81 -10.41
C GLU A 57 1.50 17.97 -11.04
N LEU A 58 0.59 17.03 -10.78
CA LEU A 58 -0.78 17.11 -11.26
C LEU A 58 -1.56 18.21 -10.51
N PRO A 59 -2.39 18.99 -11.22
CA PRO A 59 -3.35 19.87 -10.58
C PRO A 59 -4.22 19.05 -9.64
N ILE A 60 -4.41 19.51 -8.40
CA ILE A 60 -5.40 18.92 -7.50
C ILE A 60 -6.76 19.17 -8.16
N ALA A 61 -7.41 18.13 -8.65
CA ALA A 61 -8.74 18.24 -9.24
C ALA A 61 -9.71 18.75 -8.16
N GLY A 62 -10.12 20.02 -8.27
CA GLY A 62 -11.23 20.59 -7.49
C GLY A 62 -10.91 21.71 -6.50
N ILE A 63 -9.69 22.27 -6.47
CA ILE A 63 -9.47 23.57 -5.79
C ILE A 63 -9.43 24.63 -6.88
N ASP A 64 -10.58 25.26 -7.14
CA ASP A 64 -10.56 26.58 -7.77
C ASP A 64 -9.71 27.50 -6.88
N PRO A 65 -8.68 28.18 -7.40
CA PRO A 65 -7.98 29.19 -6.64
C PRO A 65 -9.01 30.27 -6.36
N VAL A 66 -9.44 30.37 -5.10
CA VAL A 66 -10.27 31.49 -4.63
C VAL A 66 -9.50 32.77 -4.99
N VAL A 67 -10.09 33.54 -5.91
CA VAL A 67 -9.67 34.88 -6.32
C VAL A 67 -9.58 35.81 -5.12
#